data_AF-A0A3C0GCK0-F1
#
_entry.id   AF-A0A3C0GCK0-F1
#
_cell.length_a   1.000
_cell.length_b   1.000
_cell.length_c   1.000
_cell.angle_alpha   90.00
_cell.angle_beta   90.00
_cell.angle_gamma   90.00
#
_symmetry.space_group_name_H-M   'P 1'
#
loop_
_entity.id
_entity.type
_entity.pdbx_description
1 polymer ?
#
loop_
_entity_poly.entity_id
_entity_poly.type
_entity_poly.pdbx_seq_one_letter_code
_entity_poly.pdbx_strand_id
1 'polypeptide(L)' 'MVDRRENIKIDYLSRDFSAIKEDLIQHAKRYYPDTFKDFSNAGFGALMVDAVSYIGDILSFYLDYQAN' A
#
# COMPACT_ATOMS: atom_id res chain seq x y z
N MET A 1 -27.61 -32.00 -2.87
CA MET A 1 -26.25 -31.50 -3.17
C MET A 1 -26.06 -30.24 -2.34
N VAL A 2 -25.15 -30.25 -1.38
CA VAL A 2 -24.91 -29.12 -0.47
C VAL A 2 -23.99 -28.13 -1.20
N ASP A 3 -24.52 -26.96 -1.55
CA ASP A 3 -23.75 -25.84 -2.12
C ASP A 3 -22.80 -25.30 -1.04
N ARG A 4 -21.62 -25.92 -0.93
CA ARG A 4 -20.55 -25.45 -0.06
C ARG A 4 -19.89 -24.28 -0.79
N ARG A 5 -20.46 -23.09 -0.65
CA ARG A 5 -19.74 -21.85 -0.96
C ARG A 5 -18.60 -21.77 0.04
N GLU A 6 -17.44 -22.31 -0.32
CA GLU A 6 -16.21 -21.99 0.40
C GLU A 6 -16.09 -20.48 0.38
N ASN A 7 -15.96 -19.86 1.55
CA ASN A 7 -15.75 -18.43 1.66
C ASN A 7 -14.30 -18.20 1.22
N ILE A 8 -14.09 -18.17 -0.10
CA ILE A 8 -12.79 -17.88 -0.71
C ILE A 8 -12.48 -16.47 -0.24
N LYS A 9 -11.48 -16.34 0.62
CA LYS A 9 -11.01 -15.03 1.06
C LYS A 9 -10.47 -14.33 -0.18
N ILE A 10 -11.23 -13.38 -0.72
CA ILE A 10 -10.80 -12.57 -1.85
C ILE A 10 -9.94 -11.46 -1.24
N ASP A 11 -8.66 -11.52 -1.54
CA ASP A 11 -7.69 -10.47 -1.23
C ASP A 11 -7.79 -9.43 -2.35
N TYR A 12 -8.46 -8.30 -2.07
CA TYR A 12 -8.76 -7.30 -3.10
C TYR A 12 -7.61 -6.33 -3.33
N LEU A 13 -6.66 -6.23 -2.38
CA LEU A 13 -5.52 -5.33 -2.53
C LEU A 13 -4.17 -6.03 -2.56
N SER A 14 -4.00 -7.22 -2.00
CA SER A 14 -2.79 -8.07 -1.94
C SER A 14 -1.47 -7.30 -1.77
N ARG A 15 -1.54 -6.12 -1.17
CA ARG A 15 -0.48 -5.11 -1.14
C ARG A 15 -0.12 -4.91 0.31
N ASP A 16 1.06 -5.39 0.64
CA ASP A 16 1.68 -5.10 1.92
C ASP A 16 2.28 -3.69 1.92
N PHE A 17 2.60 -3.22 3.13
CA PHE A 17 3.33 -1.97 3.35
C PHE A 17 4.51 -1.76 2.38
N SER A 18 5.33 -2.79 2.14
CA SER A 18 6.52 -2.70 1.30
C SER A 18 6.19 -2.44 -0.16
N ALA A 19 5.18 -3.12 -0.69
CA ALA A 19 4.69 -2.92 -2.04
C ALA A 19 4.11 -1.51 -2.23
N ILE A 20 3.31 -1.03 -1.26
CA ILE A 20 2.75 0.34 -1.30
C ILE A 20 3.88 1.38 -1.27
N LYS A 21 4.85 1.21 -0.37
CA LYS A 21 6.00 2.11 -0.24
C LYS A 21 6.82 2.19 -1.54
N GLU A 22 7.14 1.05 -2.13
CA GLU A 22 7.92 1.00 -3.36
C GLU A 22 7.19 1.68 -4.51
N ASP A 23 5.89 1.42 -4.68
CA ASP A 23 5.07 2.09 -5.69
C ASP A 23 5.03 3.61 -5.50
N LEU A 24 4.87 4.09 -4.26
CA LEU A 24 4.90 5.52 -3.95
C LEU A 24 6.25 6.17 -4.27
N ILE A 25 7.37 5.47 -3.98
CA ILE A 25 8.71 5.94 -4.33
C ILE A 25 8.87 6.03 -5.86
N GLN A 26 8.45 5.00 -6.60
CA GLN A 26 8.53 5.01 -8.06
C GLN A 26 7.62 6.08 -8.68
N HIS A 27 6.43 6.28 -8.10
CA HIS A 27 5.52 7.34 -8.49
C HIS A 27 6.14 8.72 -8.27
N ALA A 28 6.72 8.97 -7.10
CA ALA A 28 7.41 10.22 -6.78
C ALA A 28 8.60 10.48 -7.72
N LYS A 29 9.41 9.45 -8.02
CA LYS A 29 10.51 9.56 -9.00
C LYS A 29 10.04 9.91 -10.40
N ARG A 30 8.91 9.35 -10.84
CA ARG A 30 8.37 9.54 -12.19
C ARG A 30 7.71 10.91 -12.37
N TYR A 31 6.94 11.36 -11.38
CA TYR A 31 6.06 12.53 -11.53
C TYR A 31 6.48 13.76 -10.75
N TYR A 32 7.32 13.60 -9.72
CA TYR A 32 7.77 14.68 -8.85
C TYR A 32 9.31 14.78 -8.73
N PRO A 33 10.11 14.54 -9.79
CA PRO A 33 11.57 14.54 -9.68
C PRO A 33 12.16 15.91 -9.28
N ASP A 34 11.48 17.00 -9.62
CA ASP A 34 11.94 18.36 -9.32
C ASP A 34 11.60 18.83 -7.89
N THR A 35 10.61 18.20 -7.25
CA THR A 35 10.13 18.58 -5.91
C THR A 35 10.63 17.60 -4.85
N PHE A 36 10.71 16.31 -5.19
CA PHE A 36 11.17 15.26 -4.30
C PHE A 36 12.56 14.79 -4.74
N LYS A 37 13.59 15.48 -4.24
CA LYS A 37 14.99 15.26 -4.65
C LYS A 37 15.75 14.32 -3.73
N ASP A 38 15.29 14.14 -2.50
CA ASP A 38 15.95 13.33 -1.49
C ASP A 38 15.10 12.09 -1.15
N PHE A 39 15.54 10.94 -1.65
CA PHE A 39 14.97 9.62 -1.38
C PHE A 39 15.79 8.85 -0.33
N SER A 40 16.64 9.52 0.44
CA SER A 40 17.38 8.88 1.51
C SER A 40 16.42 8.37 2.61
N ASN A 41 16.75 7.23 3.21
CA ASN A 41 15.92 6.58 4.23
C ASN A 41 15.79 7.39 5.55
N ALA A 42 16.51 8.51 5.69
CA ALA A 42 16.50 9.36 6.89
C ALA A 42 15.90 10.76 6.63
N GLY A 43 15.33 11.00 5.45
CA GLY A 43 14.73 12.27 5.09
C GLY A 43 13.26 12.40 5.54
N PHE A 44 12.78 13.63 5.62
CA PHE A 44 11.35 13.93 5.85
C PHE A 44 10.44 13.29 4.77
N GLY A 45 10.94 13.21 3.53
CA GLY A 45 10.25 12.54 2.45
C GLY A 45 10.04 11.04 2.71
N ALA A 46 11.05 10.35 3.23
CA ALA A 46 10.94 8.93 3.60
C ALA A 46 9.92 8.73 4.73
N LEU A 47 9.93 9.60 5.76
CA LEU A 47 8.94 9.58 6.83
C LEU A 47 7.51 9.72 6.29
N MET A 48 7.29 10.65 5.35
CA MET A 48 5.98 10.88 4.75
C MET A 48 5.51 9.68 3.93
N VAL A 49 6.41 9.09 3.13
CA VAL A 49 6.12 7.87 2.39
C VAL A 49 5.79 6.71 3.33
N ASP A 50 6.54 6.56 4.43
CA ASP A 50 6.30 5.53 5.44
C ASP A 50 4.93 5.71 6.12
N ALA A 51 4.56 6.94 6.47
CA ALA A 51 3.26 7.23 7.09
C ALA A 51 2.09 6.89 6.15
N VAL A 52 2.17 7.29 4.88
CA VAL A 52 1.12 6.98 3.89
C VAL A 52 1.05 5.48 3.62
N SER A 53 2.20 4.81 3.53
CA SER A 53 2.26 3.36 3.30
C SER A 53 1.63 2.59 4.45
N TYR A 54 1.87 3.01 5.70
CA TYR A 54 1.25 2.41 6.88
C TYR A 54 -0.28 2.58 6.91
N ILE A 55 -0.77 3.78 6.59
CA ILE A 55 -2.21 4.03 6.49
C ILE A 55 -2.83 3.17 5.38
N GLY A 56 -2.15 3.05 4.23
CA GLY A 56 -2.60 2.23 3.10
C GLY A 56 -2.70 0.75 3.45
N ASP A 57 -1.71 0.21 4.18
CA ASP A 57 -1.70 -1.19 4.64
C ASP A 57 -2.89 -1.48 5.57
N ILE A 58 -3.17 -0.59 6.54
CA ILE A 58 -4.32 -0.70 7.43
C ILE A 58 -5.66 -0.62 6.66
N LEU A 59 -5.79 0.31 5.72
CA LEU A 59 -6.99 0.44 4.91
C LEU A 59 -7.21 -0.81 4.04
N SER A 60 -6.13 -1.38 3.50
CA SER A 60 -6.17 -2.64 2.74
C SER A 60 -6.77 -3.76 3.60
N PHE A 61 -6.27 -3.91 4.84
CA PHE A 61 -6.82 -4.86 5.80
C PHE A 61 -8.33 -4.67 6.06
N TYR A 62 -8.79 -3.43 6.25
CA TYR A 62 -10.21 -3.16 6.50
C TYR A 62 -11.10 -3.40 5.28
N LEU A 63 -10.61 -3.12 4.07
CA LEU A 63 -11.34 -3.39 2.83
C LEU A 63 -11.51 -4.89 2.61
N ASP A 64 -10.44 -5.67 2.81
CA ASP A 64 -10.52 -7.13 2.74
C ASP A 64 -11.47 -7.71 3.80
N TYR A 65 -11.53 -7.09 4.99
CA TYR A 65 -12.48 -7.49 6.02
C TYR A 65 -13.94 -7.17 5.63
N GLN A 66 -14.21 -6.05 4.96
CA GLN A 66 -15.57 -5.69 4.53
C GLN A 66 -16.06 -6.58 3.38
N ALA A 67 -15.16 -7.02 2.52
CA ALA A 67 -15.51 -7.72 1.28
C ALA A 67 -15.56 -9.25 1.40
N ASN A 68 -15.26 -9.81 2.59
CA ASN A 68 -15.30 -11.25 2.93
C ASN A 68 -16.29 -11.54 4.08
#